data_AF-A0A6T6H159-F1
#
_entry.id   AF-A0A6T6H159-F1
#
_cell.length_a   1.000
_cell.length_b   1.000
_cell.length_c   1.000
_cell.angle_alpha   90.00
_cell.angle_beta   90.00
_cell.angle_gamma   90.00
#
_symmetry.space_group_name_H-M   'P 1'
#
loop_
_entity.id
_entity.type
_entity.pdbx_description
1 polymer ?
#
loop_
_entity_poly.entity_id
_entity_poly.type
_entity_poly.pdbx_seq_one_letter_code
_entity_poly.pdbx_strand_id
1 'polypeptide(L)'
;MQAWSDDQKIPDDGLVTLMADPFSVITRALDMELTHDGPQSLGLINRCKRFALVIQDGVVTSVQLSEGPGDPAGDDFPESTCAPNMLSVLKELGSDAASEEL
;
A
#
# COMPACT_ATOMS: atom_id res chain seq x y z
N MET A 1 2.10 7.85 -14.38
CA MET A 1 1.13 6.77 -14.06
C MET A 1 0.32 6.31 -15.27
N GLN A 2 -0.17 7.21 -16.13
CA GLN A 2 -0.99 6.83 -17.31
C GLN A 2 -0.40 5.69 -18.14
N ALA A 3 0.84 5.83 -18.63
CA ALA A 3 1.46 4.80 -19.47
C ALA A 3 1.52 3.40 -18.83
N TRP A 4 1.70 3.35 -17.50
CA TRP A 4 1.69 2.07 -16.77
C TRP A 4 0.26 1.55 -16.57
N SER A 5 -0.70 2.43 -16.32
CA SER A 5 -2.14 2.10 -16.27
C SER A 5 -2.61 1.45 -17.58
N ASP A 6 -2.22 2.03 -18.72
CA ASP A 6 -2.56 1.54 -20.05
C ASP A 6 -1.96 0.14 -20.30
N ASP A 7 -0.68 -0.05 -19.93
CA ASP A 7 0.02 -1.33 -20.07
C ASP A 7 -0.58 -2.44 -19.20
N GLN A 8 -1.01 -2.10 -17.98
CA GLN A 8 -1.73 -3.00 -17.07
C GLN A 8 -3.22 -3.18 -17.45
N LYS A 9 -3.69 -2.48 -18.49
CA LYS A 9 -5.08 -2.53 -18.99
C LYS A 9 -6.11 -2.21 -17.93
N ILE A 10 -5.81 -1.22 -17.08
CA ILE A 10 -6.74 -0.75 -16.06
C ILE A 10 -7.84 0.06 -16.73
N PRO A 11 -9.12 -0.29 -16.57
CA PRO A 11 -10.22 0.45 -17.17
C PRO A 11 -10.42 1.81 -16.49
N ASP A 12 -10.79 2.83 -17.27
CA ASP A 12 -10.99 4.20 -16.79
C ASP A 12 -12.10 4.31 -15.73
N ASP A 13 -13.11 3.42 -15.78
CA ASP A 13 -14.24 3.30 -14.84
C ASP A 13 -14.07 2.16 -13.82
N GLY A 14 -12.83 1.67 -13.65
CA GLY A 14 -12.49 0.57 -12.75
C GLY A 14 -12.37 0.94 -11.27
N LEU A 15 -12.05 -0.07 -10.46
CA LEU A 15 -11.81 0.06 -9.02
C LEU A 15 -10.41 0.62 -8.67
N VAL A 16 -9.50 0.65 -9.64
CA VAL A 16 -8.07 0.96 -9.40
C VAL A 16 -7.72 2.28 -10.04
N THR A 17 -7.18 3.21 -9.25
CA THR A 17 -6.63 4.48 -9.73
C THR A 17 -5.14 4.54 -9.42
N LEU A 18 -4.30 4.71 -10.44
CA LEU A 18 -2.86 4.84 -10.26
C LEU A 18 -2.47 6.29 -10.02
N MET A 19 -1.93 6.57 -8.83
CA MET A 19 -1.53 7.92 -8.41
C MET A 19 -0.01 8.07 -8.35
N ALA A 20 0.48 9.30 -8.58
CA ALA A 20 1.88 9.65 -8.44
C ALA A 20 2.10 10.47 -7.16
N ASP A 21 3.14 10.12 -6.40
CA ASP A 21 3.68 10.94 -5.31
C ASP A 21 5.11 11.38 -5.67
N PRO A 22 5.28 12.30 -6.64
CA PRO A 22 6.60 12.57 -7.24
C PRO A 22 7.59 13.23 -6.28
N PHE A 23 7.09 13.86 -5.21
CA PHE A 23 7.90 14.51 -4.20
C PHE A 23 7.94 13.71 -2.89
N SER A 24 7.35 12.51 -2.85
CA SER A 24 7.23 11.64 -1.68
C SER A 24 6.61 12.35 -0.46
N VAL A 25 5.67 13.26 -0.70
CA VAL A 25 5.02 14.06 0.35
C VAL A 25 4.09 13.16 1.16
N ILE A 26 3.26 12.35 0.49
CA ILE A 26 2.34 11.42 1.15
C ILE A 26 3.13 10.29 1.80
N THR A 27 4.10 9.75 1.07
CA THR A 27 4.97 8.65 1.54
C THR A 27 5.66 9.01 2.86
N ARG A 28 6.25 10.20 2.95
CA ARG A 28 6.88 10.67 4.20
C ARG A 28 5.87 11.01 5.28
N ALA A 29 4.72 11.60 4.93
CA ALA A 29 3.68 11.92 5.92
C ALA A 29 3.10 10.66 6.59
N LEU A 30 3.11 9.53 5.88
CA LEU A 30 2.70 8.22 6.39
C LEU A 30 3.82 7.42 7.06
N ASP A 31 5.05 7.95 7.12
CA ASP A 31 6.24 7.23 7.58
C ASP A 31 6.54 5.92 6.80
N MET A 32 6.24 5.92 5.50
CA MET A 32 6.36 4.76 4.61
C MET A 32 7.55 4.86 3.65
N GLU A 33 8.56 5.68 3.97
CA GLU A 33 9.75 5.82 3.14
C GLU A 33 10.65 4.58 3.23
N LEU A 34 11.12 4.09 2.08
CA LEU A 34 12.06 2.97 2.02
C LEU A 34 13.50 3.49 2.12
N THR A 35 14.07 3.40 3.32
CA THR A 35 15.39 3.97 3.64
C THR A 35 16.56 2.99 3.46
N HIS A 36 16.29 1.74 3.06
CA HIS A 36 17.34 0.74 2.85
C HIS A 36 18.22 1.11 1.64
N ASP A 37 19.54 0.86 1.74
CA ASP A 37 20.52 1.26 0.72
C ASP A 37 20.36 0.52 -0.61
N GLY A 38 19.80 -0.69 -0.59
CA GLY A 38 19.64 -1.56 -1.76
C GLY A 38 18.98 -0.86 -2.97
N PRO A 39 17.72 -0.40 -2.87
CA PRO A 39 17.05 0.36 -3.92
C PRO A 39 17.81 1.62 -4.37
N GLN A 40 18.38 2.37 -3.41
CA GLN A 40 19.10 3.61 -3.71
C GLN A 40 20.36 3.34 -4.54
N SER A 41 21.06 2.22 -4.29
CA SER A 41 22.23 1.78 -5.06
C SER A 41 21.91 1.48 -6.52
N LEU A 42 20.64 1.19 -6.84
CA LEU A 42 20.14 0.97 -8.20
C LEU A 42 19.57 2.25 -8.84
N GLY A 43 19.72 3.40 -8.19
CA GLY A 43 19.18 4.68 -8.66
C GLY A 43 17.69 4.88 -8.37
N LEU A 44 17.07 4.03 -7.55
CA LEU A 44 15.68 4.18 -7.13
C LEU A 44 15.62 5.07 -5.88
N ILE A 45 15.33 6.35 -6.08
CA ILE A 45 15.34 7.39 -5.03
C ILE A 45 13.90 7.66 -4.55
N ASN A 46 13.74 7.94 -3.25
CA ASN A 46 12.48 8.31 -2.59
C ASN A 46 11.33 7.29 -2.82
N ARG A 47 11.67 6.00 -2.79
CA ARG A 47 10.69 4.91 -2.90
C ARG A 47 9.89 4.77 -1.61
N CYS A 48 8.66 4.30 -1.73
CA CYS A 48 7.90 3.82 -0.60
C CYS A 48 8.20 2.35 -0.31
N LYS A 49 7.97 1.95 0.95
CA LYS A 49 7.83 0.55 1.33
C LYS A 49 6.61 -0.06 0.62
N ARG A 50 6.53 -1.39 0.54
CA ARG A 50 5.31 -2.07 0.10
C ARG A 50 4.32 -2.10 1.26
N PHE A 51 3.27 -1.28 1.18
CA PHE A 51 2.23 -1.18 2.20
C PHE A 51 0.83 -1.09 1.58
N ALA A 52 -0.19 -1.40 2.39
CA ALA A 52 -1.59 -1.25 2.03
C ALA A 52 -2.37 -0.66 3.21
N LEU A 53 -3.30 0.26 2.92
CA LEU A 53 -4.09 0.96 3.92
C LEU A 53 -5.58 0.72 3.68
N VAL A 54 -6.35 0.66 4.76
CA VAL A 54 -7.81 0.90 4.71
C VAL A 54 -8.04 2.29 5.27
N ILE A 55 -8.71 3.15 4.49
CA ILE A 55 -9.01 4.52 4.87
C ILE A 55 -10.52 4.73 4.75
N GLN A 56 -11.16 5.13 5.85
CA GLN A 56 -12.59 5.44 5.91
C GLN A 56 -12.75 6.89 6.39
N ASP A 57 -13.44 7.72 5.61
CA ASP A 57 -13.66 9.14 5.89
C ASP A 57 -12.39 9.93 6.27
N GLY A 58 -11.29 9.62 5.58
CA GLY A 58 -9.98 10.26 5.82
C GLY A 58 -9.22 9.74 7.03
N VAL A 59 -9.76 8.75 7.75
CA VAL A 59 -9.11 8.10 8.89
C VAL A 59 -8.52 6.76 8.45
N VAL A 60 -7.25 6.53 8.76
CA VAL A 60 -6.59 5.23 8.52
C VAL A 60 -7.08 4.24 9.58
N THR A 61 -7.81 3.21 9.16
CA THR A 61 -8.39 2.19 10.06
C THR A 61 -7.58 0.89 10.09
N SER A 62 -6.73 0.65 9.08
CA SER A 62 -5.78 -0.46 9.08
C SER A 62 -4.55 -0.15 8.24
N VAL A 63 -3.41 -0.67 8.68
CA VAL A 63 -2.10 -0.56 8.02
C VAL A 63 -1.50 -1.94 7.90
N GLN A 64 -1.18 -2.37 6.69
CA GLN A 64 -0.44 -3.59 6.41
C GLN A 64 0.88 -3.24 5.74
N LEU A 65 1.96 -3.90 6.14
CA LEU A 65 3.33 -3.66 5.67
C LEU A 65 3.99 -4.98 5.30
N SER A 66 4.70 -5.03 4.18
CA SER A 66 5.45 -6.21 3.72
C SER A 66 6.95 -6.14 4.00
N GLU A 67 7.45 -5.04 4.56
CA GLU A 67 8.83 -4.94 5.02
C GLU A 67 9.13 -6.00 6.10
N GLY A 68 10.23 -6.74 5.92
CA GLY A 68 10.68 -7.74 6.88
C GLY A 68 12.20 -7.79 7.05
N PRO A 69 12.72 -8.46 8.11
CA PRO A 69 14.14 -8.69 8.29
C PRO A 69 14.74 -9.45 7.09
N GLY A 70 15.65 -8.80 6.36
CA GLY A 70 16.26 -9.37 5.14
C GLY A 70 15.42 -9.19 3.86
N ASP A 71 14.19 -8.69 3.98
CA ASP A 71 13.31 -8.33 2.85
C ASP A 71 12.75 -6.90 3.05
N PRO A 72 13.61 -5.86 3.01
CA PRO A 72 13.20 -4.49 3.31
C PRO A 72 12.20 -3.91 2.30
N ALA A 73 12.18 -4.45 1.07
CA ALA A 73 11.25 -4.02 0.03
C ALA A 73 9.92 -4.81 0.07
N GLY A 74 9.88 -5.96 0.75
CA GLY A 74 8.74 -6.87 0.76
C GLY A 74 8.56 -7.56 -0.59
N ASP A 75 9.66 -7.88 -1.28
CA ASP A 75 9.63 -8.50 -2.61
C ASP A 75 9.55 -10.03 -2.53
N ASP A 76 10.17 -10.62 -1.51
CA ASP A 76 10.15 -12.08 -1.29
C ASP A 76 8.87 -12.50 -0.54
N PHE A 77 8.36 -11.65 0.37
CA PHE A 77 7.20 -11.93 1.22
C PHE A 77 6.13 -10.81 1.16
N PRO A 78 5.46 -10.61 0.00
CA PRO A 78 4.50 -9.51 -0.19
C PRO A 78 3.11 -9.78 0.42
N GLU A 79 2.85 -10.95 0.99
CA GLU A 79 1.50 -11.47 1.26
C GLU A 79 0.66 -10.56 2.16
N SER A 80 1.29 -9.85 3.10
CA SER A 80 0.60 -8.94 4.01
C SER A 80 -0.12 -7.79 3.29
N THR A 81 0.33 -7.39 2.11
CA THR A 81 -0.27 -6.27 1.36
C THR A 81 -1.08 -6.73 0.14
N CYS A 82 -1.09 -8.03 -0.14
CA CYS A 82 -1.82 -8.61 -1.25
C CYS A 82 -3.34 -8.62 -1.01
N ALA A 83 -4.10 -8.63 -2.10
CA ALA A 83 -5.56 -8.57 -2.08
C ALA A 83 -6.22 -9.64 -1.17
N PRO A 84 -5.78 -10.91 -1.12
CA PRO A 84 -6.37 -11.89 -0.21
C PRO A 84 -6.26 -11.50 1.27
N ASN A 85 -5.13 -10.95 1.71
CA ASN A 85 -4.98 -10.48 3.09
C ASN A 85 -5.86 -9.26 3.34
N MET A 86 -5.87 -8.30 2.42
CA MET A 86 -6.71 -7.09 2.55
C MET A 86 -8.21 -7.41 2.60
N LEU A 87 -8.67 -8.43 1.87
CA LEU A 87 -10.05 -8.91 1.95
C LEU A 87 -10.39 -9.53 3.31
N SER A 88 -9.45 -10.17 3.98
CA SER A 88 -9.62 -10.66 5.35
C SER A 88 -9.70 -9.49 6.35
N VAL A 89 -8.79 -8.53 6.23
CA VAL A 89 -8.79 -7.29 7.04
C VAL A 89 -10.13 -6.55 6.92
N LEU A 90 -10.66 -6.41 5.70
CA LEU A 90 -11.94 -5.74 5.48
C LEU A 90 -13.12 -6.50 6.13
N LYS A 91 -13.08 -7.84 6.15
CA LYS A 91 -14.12 -8.65 6.81
C LYS A 91 -14.09 -8.47 8.33
N GLU A 92 -12.89 -8.44 8.91
CA GLU A 92 -12.69 -8.23 10.36
C GLU A 92 -13.19 -6.85 10.78
N LEU A 93 -12.79 -5.79 10.05
CA LEU A 93 -13.27 -4.43 10.31
C LEU A 93 -14.79 -4.30 10.16
N GLY A 94 -15.38 -5.00 9.18
CA GLY A 94 -16.83 -5.01 8.97
C GLY A 94 -17.59 -5.77 10.06
N SER A 95 -17.01 -6.82 10.66
CA SER A 95 -17.63 -7.52 11.79
C SER A 95 -17.59 -6.71 13.08
N ASP A 96 -16.52 -5.95 13.30
CA ASP A 96 -16.38 -5.12 14.50
C ASP A 96 -17.41 -3.99 14.52
N ALA A 97 -17.63 -3.33 13.38
CA ALA A 97 -18.66 -2.29 13.23
C ALA A 97 -20.08 -2.82 13.51
N ALA A 98 -20.38 -4.07 13.13
CA ALA A 98 -21.67 -4.70 13.40
C ALA A 98 -21.87 -5.10 14.87
N SER A 99 -20.78 -5.23 15.64
CA SER A 99 -20.82 -5.57 17.07
C SER A 99 -20.98 -4.36 18.00
N GLU A 100 -20.60 -3.17 17.55
CA GLU A 100 -20.74 -1.92 18.31
C GLU A 100 -22.17 -1.31 18.24
N GLU A 101 -23.01 -1.76 17.31
CA GLU A 101 -24.41 -1.31 17.18
C GLU A 101 -25.44 -2.12 18.01
N LEU A 102 -24.99 -3.06 18.85
CA LEU A 102 -25.82 -3.90 19.74
C LEU A 102 -25.61 -3.60 21.23
#